data_AF-A0A497HA63-F1
#
_entry.id   AF-A0A497HA63-F1
#
_cell.length_a   1.000
_cell.length_b   1.000
_cell.length_c   1.000
_cell.angle_alpha   90.00
_cell.angle_beta   90.00
_cell.angle_gamma   90.00
#
_symmetry.space_group_name_H-M   'P 1'
#
loop_
_entity.id
_entity.type
_entity.pdbx_description
1 polymer ?
#
loop_
_entity_poly.entity_id
_entity_poly.type
_entity_poly.pdbx_seq_one_letter_code
_entity_poly.pdbx_strand_id
1 'polypeptide(L)'
;MRNTYRITLISIIIAILLTTTVEVSYTRSLSLQKDNILIIINDKLYTRTSKKLDRYILDVEERFPVNIILNTTSITTAEGIRSLLQQEYEINHIKGSILVGQIPFALWEQGYGGNKGILSLFYEDLDGRFEDRDNNGFYDYHIFGEN
;
A
#
# COMPACT_ATOMS: atom_id res chain seq x y z
N MET A 1 -48.71 -62.50 -29.58
CA MET A 1 -47.34 -62.58 -29.02
C MET A 1 -46.53 -61.43 -29.59
N ARG A 2 -46.42 -60.34 -28.82
CA ARG A 2 -46.04 -59.00 -29.28
C ARG A 2 -45.10 -58.39 -28.25
N ASN A 3 -44.04 -57.75 -28.73
CA ASN A 3 -43.31 -56.65 -28.07
C ASN A 3 -42.74 -56.88 -26.66
N THR A 4 -41.53 -57.43 -26.56
CA THR A 4 -40.73 -57.30 -25.31
C THR A 4 -39.25 -56.98 -25.49
N TYR A 5 -38.71 -56.80 -26.70
CA TYR A 5 -37.25 -56.63 -26.88
C TYR A 5 -36.79 -55.37 -27.64
N ARG A 6 -37.68 -54.39 -27.89
CA ARG A 6 -37.31 -53.17 -28.64
C ARG A 6 -37.24 -51.88 -27.81
N ILE A 7 -37.51 -51.95 -26.50
CA ILE A 7 -37.49 -50.76 -25.62
C ILE A 7 -36.17 -50.64 -24.84
N THR A 8 -35.36 -51.70 -24.74
CA THR A 8 -34.17 -51.72 -23.88
C THR A 8 -32.86 -51.25 -24.54
N LEU A 9 -32.85 -50.96 -25.85
CA LEU A 9 -31.61 -50.56 -26.54
C LEU A 9 -31.50 -49.04 -26.77
N ILE A 10 -32.62 -48.31 -26.78
CA ILE A 10 -32.61 -46.85 -26.99
C ILE A 10 -32.23 -46.10 -25.70
N SER A 11 -32.48 -46.69 -24.53
CA SER A 11 -32.13 -46.09 -23.24
C SER A 11 -30.63 -46.13 -22.94
N ILE A 12 -29.86 -47.01 -23.59
CA ILE A 12 -28.41 -47.15 -23.33
C ILE A 12 -27.59 -46.18 -24.19
N ILE A 13 -28.06 -45.81 -25.39
CA ILE A 13 -27.35 -44.84 -26.25
C ILE A 13 -27.57 -43.39 -25.78
N ILE A 14 -28.73 -43.07 -25.18
CA ILE A 14 -29.01 -41.71 -24.68
C ILE A 14 -28.25 -41.41 -23.37
N ALA A 15 -27.85 -42.42 -22.61
CA ALA A 15 -27.08 -42.23 -21.37
C ALA A 15 -25.60 -41.89 -21.60
N ILE A 16 -25.04 -42.21 -22.78
CA ILE A 16 -23.59 -42.07 -23.03
C ILE A 16 -23.23 -40.70 -23.67
N LEU A 17 -24.20 -39.93 -24.14
CA LEU A 17 -23.95 -38.63 -24.79
C LEU A 17 -24.17 -37.39 -23.89
N LEU A 18 -24.39 -37.58 -22.59
CA LEU A 18 -24.70 -36.49 -21.64
C LEU A 18 -23.66 -36.32 -20.52
N THR A 19 -22.42 -36.74 -20.77
CA THR A 19 -21.30 -36.44 -19.86
C THR A 19 -20.12 -35.86 -20.64
N THR A 20 -20.37 -34.86 -21.48
CA THR A 20 -19.31 -33.91 -21.79
C THR A 20 -19.11 -33.08 -20.52
N THR A 21 -18.17 -33.51 -19.68
CA THR A 21 -17.61 -32.68 -18.62
C THR A 21 -17.11 -31.40 -19.27
N VAL A 22 -17.83 -30.30 -19.06
CA VAL A 22 -17.31 -28.98 -19.36
C VAL A 22 -16.24 -28.73 -18.32
N GLU A 23 -14.98 -29.00 -18.66
CA GLU A 23 -13.85 -28.48 -17.93
C GLU A 23 -13.81 -26.97 -18.17
N VAL A 24 -14.61 -26.22 -17.41
CA VAL A 24 -14.44 -24.78 -17.30
C VAL A 24 -13.13 -24.56 -16.55
N SER A 25 -12.05 -24.42 -17.30
CA SER A 25 -10.79 -23.90 -16.78
C SER A 25 -11.01 -22.45 -16.37
N TYR A 26 -11.35 -22.22 -15.11
CA TYR A 26 -11.27 -20.90 -14.51
C TYR A 26 -9.79 -20.54 -14.37
N THR A 27 -9.16 -20.03 -15.41
CA THR A 27 -8.02 -19.14 -15.20
C THR A 27 -8.57 -17.87 -14.56
N ARG A 28 -8.71 -17.88 -13.23
CA ARG A 28 -8.79 -16.64 -12.47
C ARG A 28 -7.49 -15.90 -12.78
N SER A 29 -7.56 -14.87 -13.62
CA SER A 29 -6.51 -13.86 -13.63
C SER A 29 -6.53 -13.26 -12.22
N LEU A 30 -5.60 -13.69 -11.37
CA LEU A 30 -5.24 -12.91 -10.21
C LEU A 30 -4.67 -11.61 -10.78
N SER A 31 -5.50 -10.58 -10.90
CA SER A 31 -4.97 -9.23 -10.84
C SER A 31 -4.31 -9.15 -9.45
N LEU A 32 -2.98 -9.33 -9.40
CA LEU A 32 -2.24 -9.01 -8.20
C LEU A 32 -2.47 -7.51 -8.00
N GLN A 33 -3.38 -7.20 -7.08
CA GLN A 33 -3.62 -5.84 -6.67
C GLN A 33 -2.28 -5.32 -6.16
N LYS A 34 -1.76 -4.30 -6.85
CA LYS A 34 -0.50 -3.70 -6.47
C LYS A 34 -0.77 -2.68 -5.38
N ASP A 35 -0.02 -2.77 -4.29
CA ASP A 35 -0.05 -1.73 -3.27
C ASP A 35 0.78 -0.53 -3.72
N ASN A 36 0.21 0.67 -3.58
CA ASN A 36 0.93 1.91 -3.88
C ASN A 36 1.86 2.25 -2.71
N ILE A 37 3.16 2.38 -2.99
CA ILE A 37 4.17 2.73 -1.99
C ILE A 37 4.85 4.02 -2.42
N LEU A 38 4.84 5.02 -1.55
CA LEU A 38 5.46 6.31 -1.83
C LEU A 38 6.94 6.32 -1.44
N ILE A 39 7.81 6.80 -2.31
CA ILE A 39 9.18 7.17 -1.96
C ILE A 39 9.25 8.69 -1.95
N ILE A 40 9.61 9.26 -0.80
CA ILE A 40 9.93 10.69 -0.67
C ILE A 40 11.44 10.84 -0.56
N ILE A 41 12.05 11.62 -1.45
CA ILE A 41 13.50 11.88 -1.43
C ILE A 41 13.80 13.36 -1.58
N ASN A 42 14.82 13.84 -0.87
CA ASN A 42 15.30 15.21 -1.04
C ASN A 42 15.80 15.47 -2.48
N ASP A 43 15.36 16.56 -3.11
CA ASP A 43 15.70 16.91 -4.51
C ASP A 43 17.21 16.89 -4.80
N LYS A 44 18.02 17.44 -3.88
CA LYS A 44 19.47 17.51 -4.02
C LYS A 44 20.12 16.13 -3.94
N LEU A 45 19.56 15.25 -3.10
CA LEU A 45 20.02 13.87 -2.99
C LEU A 45 19.64 13.08 -4.25
N TYR A 46 18.40 13.20 -4.71
CA TYR A 46 17.92 12.53 -5.92
C TYR A 46 18.77 12.85 -7.14
N THR A 47 19.14 14.12 -7.33
CA THR A 47 20.03 14.54 -8.43
C THR A 47 21.33 13.74 -8.48
N ARG A 48 21.83 13.28 -7.32
CA ARG A 48 23.08 12.51 -7.20
C ARG A 48 22.87 11.00 -7.21
N THR A 49 21.66 10.52 -6.93
CA THR A 49 21.37 9.09 -6.72
C THR A 49 20.33 8.50 -7.67
N SER A 50 19.72 9.30 -8.55
CA SER A 50 18.61 8.91 -9.44
C SER A 50 18.84 7.56 -10.11
N LYS A 51 19.96 7.38 -10.82
CA LYS A 51 20.26 6.10 -11.50
C LYS A 51 20.21 4.87 -10.59
N LYS A 52 20.65 5.00 -9.34
CA LYS A 52 20.60 3.89 -8.36
C LYS A 52 19.19 3.71 -7.79
N LEU A 53 18.47 4.81 -7.57
CA LEU A 53 17.11 4.78 -7.08
C LEU A 53 16.16 4.20 -8.14
N ASP A 54 16.29 4.61 -9.40
CA ASP A 54 15.51 4.09 -10.52
C ASP A 54 15.72 2.58 -10.67
N ARG A 55 16.97 2.12 -10.52
CA ARG A 55 17.27 0.68 -10.50
C ARG A 55 16.58 -0.02 -9.33
N TYR A 56 16.68 0.53 -8.12
CA TYR A 56 16.01 -0.01 -6.94
C TYR A 56 14.49 -0.12 -7.15
N ILE A 57 13.86 0.90 -7.73
CA ILE A 57 12.42 0.92 -8.03
C ILE A 57 12.06 -0.23 -8.96
N LEU A 58 12.76 -0.35 -10.10
CA LEU A 58 12.54 -1.43 -11.06
C LEU A 58 12.69 -2.82 -10.41
N ASP A 59 13.76 -3.01 -9.64
CA ASP A 59 14.05 -4.29 -8.99
C ASP A 59 12.98 -4.64 -7.93
N VAL A 60 12.40 -3.65 -7.24
CA VAL A 60 11.31 -3.85 -6.27
C VAL A 60 10.00 -4.19 -6.97
N GLU A 61 9.63 -3.44 -8.00
CA GLU A 61 8.38 -3.67 -8.74
C GLU A 61 8.36 -4.96 -9.56
N GLU A 62 9.54 -5.47 -9.94
CA GLU A 62 9.68 -6.79 -10.57
C GLU A 62 9.47 -7.94 -9.57
N ARG A 63 9.85 -7.74 -8.30
CA ARG A 63 9.87 -8.81 -7.28
C ARG A 63 8.66 -8.83 -6.38
N PHE A 64 7.99 -7.69 -6.20
CA PHE A 64 6.87 -7.53 -5.29
C PHE A 64 5.65 -6.95 -6.02
N PRO A 65 4.42 -7.29 -5.59
CA PRO A 65 3.20 -6.70 -6.15
C PRO A 65 2.97 -5.30 -5.59
N VAL A 66 3.88 -4.39 -5.92
CA VAL A 66 3.79 -2.98 -5.53
C VAL A 66 3.91 -2.10 -6.77
N ASN A 67 3.43 -0.88 -6.62
CA ASN A 67 3.60 0.23 -7.55
C ASN A 67 4.27 1.36 -6.78
N ILE A 68 5.47 1.74 -7.19
CA ILE A 68 6.26 2.75 -6.51
C ILE A 68 5.94 4.12 -7.10
N ILE A 69 5.53 5.04 -6.24
CA ILE A 69 5.32 6.44 -6.57
C ILE A 69 6.54 7.20 -6.05
N LEU A 70 7.32 7.80 -6.95
CA LEU A 70 8.48 8.60 -6.58
C LEU A 70 8.10 10.07 -6.51
N ASN A 71 8.32 10.69 -5.35
CA ASN A 71 8.13 12.11 -5.12
C ASN A 71 9.46 12.73 -4.62
N THR A 72 9.94 13.74 -5.34
CA THR A 72 11.12 14.50 -4.92
C THR A 72 10.65 15.77 -4.23
N THR A 73 11.27 16.10 -3.10
CA THR A 73 10.82 17.22 -2.28
C THR A 73 11.95 18.13 -1.81
N SER A 74 11.60 19.40 -1.67
CA SER A 74 12.37 20.45 -1.01
C SER A 74 11.68 20.97 0.26
N ILE A 75 10.63 20.28 0.72
CA ILE A 75 9.96 20.58 1.98
C ILE A 75 10.95 20.47 3.15
N THR A 76 10.90 21.44 4.05
CA THR A 76 11.86 21.61 5.16
C THR A 76 11.24 21.45 6.54
N THR A 77 9.91 21.29 6.64
CA THR A 77 9.19 21.15 7.90
C THR A 77 8.57 19.77 8.04
N ALA A 78 8.40 19.32 9.29
CA ALA A 78 7.82 18.00 9.54
C ALA A 78 6.36 17.95 9.10
N GLU A 79 5.62 19.02 9.40
CA GLU A 79 4.22 19.24 9.04
C GLU A 79 4.04 19.20 7.52
N GLY A 80 4.96 19.80 6.76
CA GLY A 80 4.89 19.76 5.30
C GLY A 80 5.03 18.34 4.76
N ILE A 81 5.92 17.52 5.32
CA ILE A 81 6.07 16.11 4.94
C ILE A 81 4.82 15.32 5.33
N ARG A 82 4.25 15.57 6.51
CA ARG A 82 3.00 14.94 6.94
C ARG A 82 1.84 15.30 6.03
N SER A 83 1.69 16.58 5.66
CA SER A 83 0.67 17.03 4.72
C SER A 83 0.84 16.39 3.34
N LEU A 84 2.07 16.20 2.87
CA LEU A 84 2.34 15.46 1.65
C LEU A 84 1.90 13.99 1.77
N LEU A 85 2.23 13.31 2.87
CA LEU A 85 1.81 11.93 3.10
C LEU A 85 0.28 11.80 3.14
N GLN A 86 -0.41 12.71 3.83
CA GLN A 86 -1.87 12.77 3.87
C GLN A 86 -2.45 12.96 2.46
N GLN A 87 -1.91 13.90 1.67
CA GLN A 87 -2.34 14.13 0.30
C GLN A 87 -2.17 12.88 -0.58
N GLU A 88 -1.01 12.21 -0.48
CA GLU A 88 -0.70 11.00 -1.25
C GLU A 88 -1.57 9.81 -0.81
N TYR A 89 -1.93 9.73 0.48
CA TYR A 89 -2.90 8.76 0.98
C TYR A 89 -4.30 8.98 0.38
N GLU A 90 -4.78 10.23 0.34
CA GLU A 90 -6.08 10.56 -0.24
C GLU A 90 -6.13 10.34 -1.76
N ILE A 91 -5.09 10.77 -2.48
CA ILE A 91 -5.08 10.75 -3.96
C ILE A 91 -4.69 9.38 -4.50
N ASN A 92 -3.62 8.79 -3.96
CA ASN A 92 -3.00 7.59 -4.49
C ASN A 92 -3.26 6.36 -3.61
N HIS A 93 -3.98 6.47 -2.51
CA HIS A 93 -4.30 5.36 -1.62
C HIS A 93 -3.05 4.56 -1.20
N ILE A 94 -1.97 5.29 -0.90
CA ILE A 94 -0.69 4.66 -0.53
C ILE A 94 -0.88 3.75 0.68
N LYS A 95 -0.18 2.62 0.68
CA LYS A 95 -0.17 1.63 1.77
C LYS A 95 1.09 1.71 2.63
N GLY A 96 2.05 2.53 2.22
CA GLY A 96 3.28 2.78 2.95
C GLY A 96 4.12 3.84 2.28
N SER A 97 5.15 4.28 3.00
CA SER A 97 6.13 5.23 2.47
C SER A 97 7.56 4.88 2.87
N ILE A 98 8.51 5.33 2.07
CA ILE A 98 9.95 5.25 2.32
C ILE A 98 10.50 6.68 2.26
N LEU A 99 11.04 7.13 3.39
CA LEU A 99 11.61 8.46 3.54
C LEU A 99 13.13 8.39 3.37
N VAL A 100 13.66 9.00 2.30
CA VAL A 100 15.06 8.83 1.87
C VAL A 100 15.87 10.10 2.06
N GLY A 101 16.86 10.02 2.95
CA GLY A 101 17.82 11.09 3.22
C GLY A 101 17.49 11.87 4.49
N GLN A 102 17.90 13.13 4.53
CA GLN A 102 17.58 14.04 5.64
C GLN A 102 16.19 14.63 5.43
N ILE A 103 15.18 13.87 5.83
CA ILE A 103 13.79 14.32 5.91
C ILE A 103 13.59 14.99 7.27
N PRO A 104 12.91 16.15 7.35
CA PRO A 104 12.58 16.76 8.64
C PRO A 104 11.75 15.78 9.48
N PHE A 105 11.76 15.92 10.79
CA PHE A 105 11.03 15.06 11.71
C PHE A 105 10.43 15.88 12.85
N ALA A 106 9.28 15.44 13.34
CA ALA A 106 8.66 16.03 14.52
C ALA A 106 9.38 15.59 15.79
N LEU A 107 9.28 16.42 16.83
CA LEU A 107 9.79 16.14 18.16
C LEU A 107 8.62 15.98 19.13
N TRP A 108 8.81 15.11 20.13
CA TRP A 108 7.85 14.87 21.19
C TRP A 108 8.49 15.15 22.54
N GLU A 109 7.68 15.63 23.48
CA GLU A 109 8.03 15.66 24.88
C GLU A 109 6.96 15.01 25.76
N GLN A 110 7.41 14.19 26.70
CA GLN A 110 6.53 13.64 27.71
C GLN A 110 6.37 14.63 28.86
N GLY A 111 5.13 14.97 29.20
CA GLY A 111 4.82 15.85 30.34
C GLY A 111 5.33 15.30 31.68
N TYR A 112 5.48 13.98 31.84
CA TYR A 112 6.07 13.37 33.03
C TYR A 112 7.51 12.91 32.76
N GLY A 113 8.46 13.41 33.56
CA GLY A 113 9.87 13.02 33.49
C GLY A 113 10.72 13.80 32.48
N GLY A 114 10.13 14.68 31.67
CA GLY A 114 10.87 15.58 30.77
C GLY A 114 11.61 14.88 29.63
N ASN A 115 11.19 13.66 29.28
CA ASN A 115 11.78 12.91 28.18
C ASN A 115 11.43 13.58 26.85
N LYS A 116 12.44 13.83 26.02
CA LYS A 116 12.28 14.40 24.68
C LYS A 116 12.87 13.47 23.63
N GLY A 117 12.26 13.41 22.45
CA GLY A 117 12.73 12.52 21.39
C GLY A 117 12.08 12.75 20.04
N ILE A 118 12.52 11.98 19.06
CA ILE A 118 11.94 11.97 17.71
C ILE A 118 10.54 11.34 17.77
N LEU A 119 9.57 11.97 17.11
CA LEU A 119 8.21 11.49 17.01
C LEU A 119 7.97 10.82 15.65
N SER A 120 8.38 9.55 15.52
CA SER A 120 8.18 8.77 14.28
C SER A 120 6.70 8.60 13.93
N LEU A 121 5.85 8.43 14.95
CA LEU A 121 4.39 8.26 14.82
C LEU A 121 3.73 9.41 14.04
N PHE A 122 4.36 10.59 14.02
CA PHE A 122 3.91 11.76 13.25
C PHE A 122 3.82 11.51 11.74
N TYR A 123 4.46 10.47 11.21
CA TYR A 123 4.34 10.06 9.80
C TYR A 123 3.55 8.78 9.58
N GLU A 124 3.08 8.15 10.65
CA GLU A 124 2.42 6.85 10.61
C GLU A 124 0.91 7.01 10.85
N ASP A 125 0.52 7.77 11.86
CA ASP A 125 -0.88 8.05 12.18
C ASP A 125 -1.34 9.28 11.39
N LEU A 126 -1.80 9.13 10.14
CA LEU A 126 -2.06 10.25 9.21
C LEU A 126 -3.37 11.01 9.49
N ASP A 127 -4.32 10.41 10.19
CA ASP A 127 -5.61 11.00 10.55
C ASP A 127 -5.69 11.42 12.03
N GLY A 128 -4.68 11.09 12.83
CA GLY A 128 -4.50 11.59 14.18
C GLY A 128 -4.19 13.09 14.26
N ARG A 129 -4.41 13.65 15.45
CA ARG A 129 -4.14 15.06 15.78
C ARG A 129 -2.98 15.17 16.75
N PHE A 130 -2.01 16.01 16.43
CA PHE A 130 -0.87 16.33 17.29
C PHE A 130 -0.92 17.82 17.66
N GLU A 131 -0.67 18.12 18.93
CA GLU A 131 -0.66 19.49 19.47
C GLU A 131 0.63 19.75 20.25
N ASP A 132 1.20 20.93 20.04
CA ASP A 132 2.23 21.54 20.89
C ASP A 132 1.51 22.59 21.74
N ARG A 133 1.10 22.22 22.96
CA ARG A 133 0.19 23.05 23.77
C ARG A 133 0.89 24.19 24.47
N ASP A 134 2.19 24.07 24.71
CA ASP A 134 3.00 25.11 25.34
C ASP A 134 3.83 25.93 24.33
N ASN A 135 3.77 25.58 23.03
CA ASN A 135 4.43 26.22 21.89
C ASN A 135 5.97 26.23 22.00
N ASN A 136 6.56 25.15 22.51
CA ASN A 136 8.00 25.04 22.70
C ASN A 136 8.73 24.30 21.56
N GLY A 137 8.01 23.89 20.52
CA GLY A 137 8.52 23.17 19.35
C GLY A 137 8.55 21.64 19.53
N PHE A 138 7.98 21.12 20.62
CA PHE A 138 7.78 19.71 20.87
C PHE A 138 6.28 19.45 21.01
N TYR A 139 5.78 18.45 20.29
CA TYR A 139 4.42 17.98 20.52
C TYR A 139 4.33 17.34 21.91
N ASP A 140 3.25 17.64 22.63
CA ASP A 140 3.02 17.17 24.01
C ASP A 140 1.64 16.51 24.17
N TYR A 141 0.84 16.50 23.10
CA TYR A 141 -0.46 15.87 23.08
C TYR A 141 -0.80 15.25 21.73
N HIS A 142 -1.43 14.08 21.78
CA HIS A 142 -1.82 13.30 20.60
C HIS A 142 -3.20 12.66 20.80
N ILE A 143 -4.02 12.74 19.76
CA ILE A 143 -5.27 11.99 19.61
C ILE A 143 -5.11 11.05 18.43
N PHE A 144 -5.31 9.76 18.66
CA PHE A 144 -5.27 8.75 17.61
C PHE A 144 -6.34 9.00 16.55
N GLY A 145 -5.98 8.73 15.30
CA GLY A 145 -6.93 8.56 14.21
C GLY A 145 -7.94 7.43 14.47
N GLU A 146 -9.04 7.43 13.74
CA GLU A 146 -10.12 6.44 13.87
C GLU A 146 -10.00 5.27 12.88
N ASN A 147 -9.04 5.32 11.97
CA ASN A 147 -8.92 4.39 10.83
C ASN A 147 -8.06 3.15 11.09
#